data_AF-A0A945Y386-F1
#
_entry.id   AF-A0A945Y386-F1
#
_cell.length_a   1.000
_cell.length_b   1.000
_cell.length_c   1.000
_cell.angle_alpha   90.00
_cell.angle_beta   90.00
_cell.angle_gamma   90.00
#
_symmetry.space_group_name_H-M   'P 1'
#
loop_
_entity.id
_entity.type
_entity.pdbx_description
1 polymer ?
#
loop_
_entity_poly.entity_id
_entity_poly.type
_entity_poly.pdbx_seq_one_letter_code
_entity_poly.pdbx_strand_id
1 'polypeptide(L)'
;MNDRYGIQTRGGCSCAGTYGHYLLDVDFDFSHTITDNINSGDLTLKPGWVRMSLHPTMTNEEVNYIINAIEELAKNHKNWTSDYEYNPDTNEFKYVDSDFDSINTKRVNSWFQKKLK
;
A
#
# COMPACT_ATOMS: atom_id res chain seq x y z
N MET A 1 1.06 -1.77 6.48
CA MET A 1 2.55 -1.66 6.52
C MET A 1 2.98 -0.36 7.18
N ASN A 2 2.62 0.80 6.61
CA ASN A 2 2.94 2.09 7.21
C ASN A 2 2.31 2.30 8.59
N ASP A 3 0.99 2.14 8.73
CA ASP A 3 0.28 2.55 9.96
C ASP A 3 0.60 1.66 11.15
N ARG A 4 1.02 0.40 10.89
CA ARG A 4 1.32 -0.61 11.92
C ARG A 4 2.81 -0.77 12.21
N TYR A 5 3.68 -0.66 11.19
CA TYR A 5 5.12 -0.92 11.33
C TYR A 5 6.00 0.29 10.97
N GLY A 6 5.41 1.41 10.51
CA GLY A 6 6.16 2.58 10.05
C GLY A 6 6.97 2.36 8.76
N ILE A 7 6.76 1.24 8.06
CA ILE A 7 7.49 0.91 6.84
C ILE A 7 6.78 1.53 5.63
N GLN A 8 7.46 2.45 4.97
CA GLN A 8 6.98 3.14 3.78
C GLN A 8 7.39 2.39 2.51
N THR A 9 6.41 2.10 1.67
CA THR A 9 6.61 1.41 0.39
C THR A 9 5.94 2.19 -0.74
N ARG A 10 6.38 2.01 -1.98
CA ARG A 10 5.70 2.60 -3.13
C ARG A 10 4.84 1.55 -3.82
N GLY A 11 3.54 1.85 -3.92
CA GLY A 11 2.65 1.16 -4.84
C GLY A 11 2.94 1.54 -6.30
N GLY A 12 2.57 0.67 -7.22
CA GLY A 12 2.56 0.93 -8.66
C GLY A 12 1.39 0.19 -9.32
N CYS A 13 0.90 0.69 -10.46
CA CYS A 13 -0.05 -0.10 -11.25
C CYS A 13 0.66 -1.20 -12.02
N SER A 14 0.01 -2.35 -12.15
CA SER A 14 0.28 -3.23 -13.28
C SER A 14 -0.40 -2.60 -14.49
N CYS A 15 0.26 -1.63 -15.10
CA CYS A 15 -0.32 -0.90 -16.21
C CYS A 15 -0.27 -1.82 -17.45
N ALA A 16 -1.30 -2.66 -17.63
CA ALA A 16 -1.63 -3.54 -18.76
C ALA A 16 -0.44 -4.08 -19.59
N GLY A 17 0.62 -4.52 -18.92
CA GLY A 17 1.75 -5.17 -19.57
C GLY A 17 1.44 -6.64 -19.79
N THR A 18 1.84 -7.19 -20.94
CA THR A 18 1.74 -8.63 -21.25
C THR A 18 2.32 -9.51 -20.14
N TYR A 19 3.36 -9.04 -19.47
CA TYR A 19 3.95 -9.72 -18.31
C TYR A 19 3.03 -9.77 -17.08
N GLY A 20 2.29 -8.69 -16.81
CA GLY A 20 1.33 -8.65 -15.71
C GLY A 20 0.16 -9.61 -15.95
N HIS A 21 -0.29 -9.71 -17.20
CA HIS A 21 -1.35 -10.66 -17.56
C HIS A 21 -0.90 -12.10 -17.38
N TYR A 22 0.32 -12.41 -17.83
CA TYR A 22 0.90 -13.74 -17.67
C TYR A 22 1.09 -14.13 -16.19
N LEU A 23 1.63 -13.23 -15.36
CA LEU A 23 1.90 -13.55 -13.96
C LEU A 23 0.64 -13.71 -13.10
N LEU A 24 -0.41 -12.95 -13.41
CA LEU A 24 -1.65 -12.93 -12.63
C LEU A 24 -2.75 -13.81 -13.26
N ASP A 25 -2.40 -14.57 -14.30
CA ASP A 25 -3.34 -15.40 -15.06
C ASP A 25 -4.58 -14.63 -15.54
N VAL A 26 -4.35 -13.41 -16.05
CA VAL A 26 -5.40 -12.54 -16.58
C VAL A 26 -5.63 -12.88 -18.04
N ASP A 27 -6.70 -13.63 -18.30
CA ASP A 27 -7.15 -13.93 -19.65
C ASP A 27 -7.80 -12.70 -20.35
N PHE A 28 -8.20 -12.91 -21.59
CA PHE A 28 -8.76 -11.84 -22.43
C PHE A 28 -10.08 -11.30 -21.88
N ASP A 29 -10.97 -12.17 -21.40
CA ASP A 29 -12.30 -11.80 -20.92
C ASP A 29 -12.21 -11.06 -19.58
N PHE A 30 -11.33 -11.54 -18.68
CA PHE A 30 -11.04 -10.87 -17.42
C PHE A 30 -10.34 -9.53 -17.65
N SER A 31 -9.42 -9.45 -18.62
CA SER A 31 -8.82 -8.17 -19.03
C SER A 31 -9.86 -7.15 -19.51
N HIS A 32 -10.86 -7.57 -20.28
CA HIS A 32 -11.95 -6.69 -20.72
C HIS A 32 -12.77 -6.22 -19.52
N THR A 33 -13.11 -7.14 -18.62
CA THR A 33 -13.83 -6.82 -17.38
C THR A 33 -13.08 -5.77 -16.54
N ILE A 34 -11.77 -5.92 -16.36
CA ILE A 34 -10.95 -4.93 -15.65
C ILE A 34 -11.02 -3.57 -16.35
N THR A 35 -10.91 -3.55 -17.68
CA THR A 35 -10.92 -2.32 -18.48
C THR A 35 -12.27 -1.60 -18.42
N ASP A 36 -13.38 -2.33 -18.49
CA ASP A 36 -14.73 -1.79 -18.42
C ASP A 36 -15.02 -1.16 -17.04
N ASN A 37 -14.60 -1.83 -15.96
CA ASN A 37 -14.70 -1.28 -14.61
C ASN A 37 -13.91 0.03 -14.48
N ILE A 38 -12.66 0.05 -14.94
CA ILE A 38 -11.83 1.26 -14.93
C ILE A 38 -12.49 2.39 -15.73
N ASN A 39 -13.05 2.10 -16.91
CA ASN A 39 -13.75 3.10 -17.73
C ASN A 39 -15.01 3.63 -17.06
N SER A 40 -15.66 2.83 -16.22
CA SER A 40 -16.82 3.23 -15.42
C SER A 40 -16.47 3.98 -14.12
N GLY A 41 -15.17 4.11 -13.80
CA GLY A 41 -14.67 4.76 -12.59
C GLY A 41 -14.40 3.81 -11.42
N ASP A 42 -14.68 2.51 -11.56
CA ASP A 42 -14.38 1.51 -10.53
C ASP A 42 -12.96 0.95 -10.71
N LEU A 43 -12.08 1.27 -9.76
CA LEU A 43 -10.69 0.83 -9.76
C LEU A 43 -10.46 -0.45 -8.92
N THR A 44 -11.50 -1.08 -8.38
CA THR A 44 -11.40 -2.21 -7.43
C THR A 44 -10.65 -3.41 -8.01
N LEU A 45 -10.84 -3.70 -9.30
CA LEU A 45 -10.18 -4.84 -9.96
C LEU A 45 -8.82 -4.48 -10.56
N LYS A 46 -8.36 -3.24 -10.42
CA LYS A 46 -7.11 -2.79 -11.04
C LYS A 46 -5.91 -3.45 -10.34
N PRO A 47 -5.16 -4.34 -11.02
CA PRO A 47 -4.03 -5.00 -10.40
C PRO A 47 -2.90 -4.01 -10.08
N GLY A 48 -2.27 -4.21 -8.92
CA GLY A 48 -1.19 -3.38 -8.42
C GLY A 48 0.02 -4.18 -7.96
N TRP A 49 1.14 -3.47 -7.85
CA TRP A 49 2.38 -3.99 -7.32
C TRP A 49 2.82 -3.14 -6.13
N VAL A 50 3.53 -3.75 -5.20
CA VAL A 50 4.28 -3.01 -4.18
C VAL A 50 5.76 -3.21 -4.47
N ARG A 51 6.50 -2.11 -4.61
CA ARG A 51 7.96 -2.16 -4.74
C ARG A 51 8.60 -1.79 -3.40
N MET A 52 9.42 -2.72 -2.91
CA MET A 52 10.26 -2.53 -1.75
C MET A 52 11.73 -2.76 -2.14
N SER A 53 12.64 -2.00 -1.55
CA SER A 53 14.07 -2.13 -1.77
C SER A 53 14.78 -2.15 -0.43
N LEU A 54 15.68 -3.11 -0.24
CA LEU A 54 16.55 -3.21 0.93
C LEU A 54 17.90 -2.58 0.58
N HIS A 55 18.43 -1.74 1.45
CA HIS A 55 19.73 -1.10 1.23
C HIS A 55 20.86 -1.95 1.84
N PRO A 56 22.03 -2.06 1.20
CA PRO A 56 23.14 -2.88 1.71
C PRO A 56 23.70 -2.46 3.08
N THR A 57 23.36 -1.25 3.55
CA THR A 57 23.76 -0.76 4.88
C THR A 57 22.75 -1.07 5.97
N MET A 58 21.61 -1.69 5.64
CA MET A 58 20.65 -2.15 6.64
C MET A 58 21.26 -3.30 7.42
N THR A 59 21.01 -3.28 8.72
CA THR A 59 21.36 -4.37 9.62
C THR A 59 20.45 -5.58 9.37
N ASN A 60 20.91 -6.77 9.75
CA ASN A 60 20.09 -7.98 9.68
C ASN A 60 18.81 -7.83 10.53
N GLU A 61 18.88 -7.11 11.64
CA GLU A 61 17.73 -6.85 12.52
C GLU A 61 16.66 -6.02 11.81
N GLU A 62 17.05 -4.95 11.12
CA GLU A 62 16.12 -4.14 10.31
C GLU A 62 15.50 -4.95 9.17
N VAL A 63 16.29 -5.76 8.47
CA VAL A 63 15.79 -6.62 7.39
C VAL A 63 14.82 -7.66 7.93
N ASN A 64 15.14 -8.32 9.04
CA ASN A 64 14.25 -9.29 9.69
C ASN A 64 12.95 -8.64 10.17
N TYR A 65 13.02 -7.42 10.70
CA TYR A 65 11.83 -6.66 11.08
C TYR A 65 10.90 -6.45 9.88
N ILE A 66 11.45 -6.04 8.73
CA ILE A 66 10.68 -5.86 7.50
C ILE A 66 10.06 -7.17 7.01
N ILE A 67 10.82 -8.26 6.99
CA ILE A 67 10.34 -9.58 6.55
C ILE A 67 9.20 -10.05 7.45
N ASN A 68 9.37 -9.98 8.78
CA ASN A 68 8.34 -10.36 9.73
C ASN A 68 7.06 -9.53 9.55
N ALA A 69 7.20 -8.21 9.33
CA ALA A 69 6.06 -7.34 9.06
C ALA A 69 5.28 -7.74 7.78
N ILE A 70 6.00 -8.14 6.71
CA ILE A 70 5.38 -8.64 5.47
C ILE A 70 4.65 -9.96 5.74
N GLU A 71 5.27 -10.89 6.47
CA GLU A 71 4.64 -12.17 6.80
C GLU A 71 3.37 -11.99 7.65
N GLU A 72 3.43 -11.15 8.66
CA GLU A 72 2.28 -10.86 9.52
C GLU A 72 1.15 -10.19 8.72
N LEU A 73 1.48 -9.25 7.82
CA LEU A 73 0.51 -8.68 6.90
C LEU A 73 -0.15 -9.75 6.03
N ALA A 74 0.64 -10.60 5.38
CA ALA A 74 0.12 -11.65 4.52
C ALA A 74 -0.81 -12.61 5.29
N LYS A 75 -0.46 -12.95 6.54
CA LYS A 75 -1.26 -13.83 7.42
C LYS A 75 -2.56 -13.16 7.90
N ASN A 76 -2.54 -11.86 8.19
CA ASN A 76 -3.64 -11.19 8.91
C ASN A 76 -4.45 -10.19 8.07
N HIS A 77 -4.11 -9.95 6.80
CA HIS A 77 -4.74 -8.91 5.95
C HIS A 77 -6.28 -8.92 5.97
N LYS A 78 -6.91 -10.10 6.00
CA LYS A 78 -8.38 -10.23 6.05
C LYS A 78 -8.98 -9.62 7.31
N ASN A 79 -8.34 -9.81 8.46
CA ASN A 79 -8.80 -9.25 9.72
C ASN A 79 -8.46 -7.76 9.79
N TRP A 80 -7.30 -7.35 9.29
CA TRP A 80 -6.88 -5.95 9.33
C TRP A 80 -7.59 -5.05 8.33
N THR A 81 -8.29 -5.63 7.33
CA THR A 81 -9.05 -4.82 6.38
C THR A 81 -10.13 -3.97 7.06
N SER A 82 -10.65 -4.39 8.22
CA SER A 82 -11.64 -3.62 8.97
C SER A 82 -11.10 -2.33 9.58
N ASP A 83 -9.78 -2.21 9.69
CA ASP A 83 -9.12 -1.01 10.20
C ASP A 83 -9.07 0.11 9.15
N TYR A 84 -9.52 -0.18 7.91
CA TYR A 84 -9.43 0.73 6.77
C TYR A 84 -10.78 0.92 6.07
N GLU A 85 -11.02 2.14 5.61
CA GLU A 85 -12.09 2.49 4.68
C GLU A 85 -11.51 2.59 3.26
N TYR A 86 -12.12 1.87 2.32
CA TYR A 86 -11.72 1.87 0.91
C TYR A 86 -12.51 2.92 0.11
N ASN A 87 -11.81 3.78 -0.62
CA ASN A 87 -12.40 4.70 -1.58
C ASN A 87 -12.20 4.16 -3.01
N PRO A 88 -13.26 3.69 -3.69
CA PRO A 88 -13.15 3.13 -5.04
C PRO A 88 -12.78 4.16 -6.11
N ASP A 89 -13.15 5.44 -5.92
CA ASP A 89 -12.90 6.51 -6.90
C ASP A 89 -11.41 6.87 -6.96
N THR A 90 -10.73 6.89 -5.81
CA THR A 90 -9.30 7.21 -5.72
C THR A 90 -8.40 5.97 -5.61
N ASN A 91 -9.00 4.80 -5.37
CA ASN A 91 -8.33 3.55 -5.04
C ASN A 91 -7.43 3.66 -3.79
N GLU A 92 -7.85 4.47 -2.81
CA GLU A 92 -7.10 4.72 -1.58
C GLU A 92 -7.73 4.00 -0.38
N PHE A 93 -6.87 3.60 0.56
CA PHE A 93 -7.29 3.01 1.84
C PHE A 93 -6.95 4.01 2.95
N LYS A 94 -7.97 4.46 3.67
CA LYS A 94 -7.81 5.38 4.80
C LYS A 94 -7.95 4.61 6.11
N TYR A 95 -6.98 4.77 7.00
CA TYR A 95 -7.09 4.21 8.35
C TYR A 95 -8.22 4.89 9.13
N VAL A 96 -9.11 4.12 9.75
CA VAL A 96 -10.38 4.63 10.32
C VAL A 96 -10.15 5.46 11.59
N ASP A 97 -9.06 5.23 12.32
CA ASP A 97 -8.77 5.96 13.56
C ASP A 97 -8.32 7.40 13.29
N SER A 98 -9.21 8.35 13.56
CA SER A 98 -8.95 9.78 13.40
C SER A 98 -7.91 10.35 14.36
N ASP A 99 -7.63 9.68 15.49
CA ASP A 99 -6.62 10.14 16.44
C ASP A 99 -5.21 9.99 15.84
N PHE A 100 -5.01 8.97 15.00
CA PHE A 100 -3.74 8.74 14.32
C PHE A 100 -3.35 9.91 13.40
N ASP A 101 -4.28 10.40 12.57
CA ASP A 101 -4.04 11.54 11.67
C ASP A 101 -3.77 12.84 12.44
N SER A 102 -4.52 13.07 13.52
CA SER A 102 -4.34 14.22 14.41
C SER A 102 -2.97 14.22 15.09
N ILE A 103 -2.55 13.07 15.62
CA ILE A 103 -1.23 12.89 16.24
C ILE A 103 -0.12 13.10 15.22
N ASN A 104 -0.24 12.51 14.02
CA ASN A 104 0.76 12.66 12.97
C ASN A 104 0.88 14.11 12.50
N THR A 105 -0.23 14.82 12.33
CA THR A 105 -0.22 16.24 11.94
C THR A 105 0.46 17.09 13.01
N LYS A 106 0.16 16.87 14.30
CA LYS A 106 0.86 17.55 15.41
C LYS A 106 2.36 17.26 15.38
N ARG A 107 2.75 16.00 15.15
CA ARG A 107 4.17 15.60 15.04
C ARG A 107 4.88 16.31 13.90
N VAL A 108 4.29 16.32 12.70
CA VAL A 108 4.85 17.01 11.52
C VAL A 108 5.01 18.51 11.78
N ASN A 109 3.98 19.16 12.33
CA ASN A 109 4.04 20.58 12.66
C ASN A 109 5.16 20.90 13.65
N SER A 110 5.45 20.02 14.61
CA SER A 110 6.55 20.20 15.56
C SER A 110 7.94 20.22 14.89
N TRP A 111 8.11 19.56 13.74
CA TRP A 111 9.39 19.55 13.02
C TRP A 111 9.75 20.93 12.48
N PHE A 112 8.74 21.69 12.03
CA PHE A 112 8.91 23.04 11.49
C PHE A 112 9.02 24.12 12.58
N GLN A 113 8.72 23.79 13.83
CA GLN A 113 8.88 24.70 14.98
C GLN A 113 10.29 24.67 15.59
N LYS A 114 11.12 23.69 15.21
CA LYS A 114 12.51 23.63 15.68
C LYS A 114 13.36 24.66 14.95
N LYS A 115 14.07 25.51 15.71
CA LYS A 115 15.14 26.34 15.15
C LYS A 115 16.21 25.41 14.56
N LEU A 116 16.53 25.61 13.29
CA LEU A 116 17.70 25.01 12.66
C LEU A 116 18.94 25.49 13.43
N LYS A 117 19.76 24.54 13.88
CA LYS A 117 21.07 24.80 14.50
C LYS A 117 22.12 24.98 13.42
#